data_AF-A0A843LR58-F1
#
_entry.id   AF-A0A843LR58-F1
#
_cell.length_a   1.000
_cell.length_b   1.000
_cell.length_c   1.000
_cell.angle_alpha   90.00
_cell.angle_beta   90.00
_cell.angle_gamma   90.00
#
_symmetry.space_group_name_H-M   'P 1'
#
loop_
_entity.id
_entity.type
_entity.pdbx_description
1 polymer ?
#
loop_
_entity_poly.entity_id
_entity_poly.type
_entity_poly.pdbx_seq_one_letter_code
_entity_poly.pdbx_strand_id
1 'polypeptide(L)'
;MKPETEKLVEDFLAQTDDLSDEITEDVREMLGVVPFIFGALRKRPEVFVLSALADYRISRPDSLDPKTAELVAVAAAAGAGAESCLKVHMGAALKEGASPEQILDALLIAGMIGKTRILATTLRQFRDVCGEGGGGRE
;
A
#
# COMPACT_ATOMS: atom_id res chain seq x y z
N MET A 1 9.46 -28.98 15.54
CA MET A 1 10.49 -27.92 15.48
C MET A 1 11.62 -28.32 16.43
N LYS A 2 12.72 -27.56 16.55
CA LYS A 2 13.63 -27.80 17.70
C LYS A 2 12.91 -27.32 18.98
N PRO A 3 13.11 -27.94 20.16
CA PRO A 3 12.41 -27.55 21.38
C PRO A 3 12.56 -26.05 21.74
N GLU A 4 13.73 -25.47 21.49
CA GLU A 4 13.97 -24.03 21.67
C GLU A 4 13.11 -23.17 20.73
N THR A 5 12.92 -23.62 19.49
CA THR A 5 12.06 -22.93 18.52
C THR A 5 10.59 -23.07 18.88
N GLU A 6 10.17 -24.23 19.40
CA GLU A 6 8.79 -24.44 19.89
C GLU A 6 8.45 -23.46 21.01
N LYS A 7 9.36 -23.32 21.99
CA LYS A 7 9.20 -22.36 23.06
C LYS A 7 9.08 -20.92 22.56
N LEU A 8 9.93 -20.50 21.61
CA LEU A 8 9.84 -19.15 21.04
C LEU A 8 8.49 -18.89 20.35
N VAL A 9 7.94 -19.90 19.67
CA VAL A 9 6.62 -19.79 19.03
C VAL A 9 5.51 -19.77 20.07
N GLU A 10 5.56 -20.61 21.10
CA GLU A 10 4.60 -20.60 22.21
C GLU A 10 4.59 -19.24 22.93
N ASP A 11 5.77 -18.70 23.25
CA ASP A 11 5.93 -17.40 23.91
C ASP A 11 5.36 -16.25 23.06
N PHE A 12 5.52 -16.31 21.73
CA PHE A 12 4.90 -15.35 20.80
C PHE A 12 3.38 -15.49 20.75
N LEU A 13 2.88 -16.72 20.57
CA LEU A 13 1.44 -17.01 20.48
C LEU A 13 0.69 -16.65 21.77
N ALA A 14 1.35 -16.75 22.92
CA ALA A 14 0.77 -16.34 24.21
C ALA A 14 0.47 -14.83 24.29
N GLN A 15 1.08 -14.01 23.43
CA GLN A 15 0.96 -12.55 23.42
C GLN A 15 0.15 -12.02 22.23
N THR A 16 -0.33 -12.89 21.31
CA THR A 16 -0.94 -12.42 20.06
C THR A 16 -2.26 -11.69 20.25
N ASP A 17 -3.01 -12.00 21.30
CA ASP A 17 -4.28 -11.31 21.60
C ASP A 17 -4.03 -9.87 22.03
N ASP A 18 -3.14 -9.66 23.01
CA ASP A 18 -2.75 -8.33 23.47
C ASP A 18 -2.11 -7.51 22.33
N LEU A 19 -1.18 -8.12 21.58
CA LEU A 19 -0.52 -7.45 20.47
C LEU A 19 -1.50 -7.13 19.33
N SER A 20 -2.52 -7.95 19.13
CA SER A 20 -3.60 -7.67 18.18
C SER A 20 -4.38 -6.40 18.58
N ASP A 21 -4.66 -6.22 19.86
CA ASP A 21 -5.36 -5.03 20.36
C ASP A 21 -4.50 -3.77 20.23
N GLU A 22 -3.23 -3.83 20.66
CA GLU A 22 -2.29 -2.71 20.56
C GLU A 22 -2.08 -2.27 19.10
N ILE A 23 -1.81 -3.21 18.19
CA ILE A 23 -1.66 -2.90 16.75
C ILE A 23 -2.93 -2.26 16.18
N THR A 24 -4.11 -2.69 16.64
CA THR A 24 -5.38 -2.12 16.17
C THR A 24 -5.49 -0.65 16.59
N GLU A 25 -5.07 -0.31 17.80
CA GLU A 25 -5.13 1.06 18.30
C GLU A 25 -4.06 1.95 17.66
N ASP A 26 -2.84 1.46 17.50
CA ASP A 26 -1.77 2.17 16.78
C ASP A 26 -2.18 2.50 15.34
N VAL A 27 -2.84 1.57 14.64
CA VAL A 27 -3.35 1.80 13.29
C VAL A 27 -4.51 2.79 13.29
N ARG A 28 -5.40 2.75 14.29
CA ARG A 28 -6.46 3.76 14.45
C ARG A 28 -5.85 5.14 14.62
N GLU A 29 -4.83 5.27 15.45
CA GLU A 29 -4.14 6.54 15.64
C GLU A 29 -3.50 6.97 14.33
N MET A 30 -2.70 6.12 13.69
CA MET A 30 -2.01 6.44 12.43
C MET A 30 -2.98 6.89 11.32
N LEU A 31 -3.99 6.08 11.03
CA LEU A 31 -4.86 6.25 9.86
C LEU A 31 -6.13 7.06 10.15
N GLY A 32 -6.43 7.32 11.44
CA GLY A 32 -7.70 7.90 11.89
C GLY A 32 -8.89 6.93 11.83
N VAL A 33 -8.68 5.69 11.37
CA VAL A 33 -9.71 4.66 11.24
C VAL A 33 -9.08 3.27 11.36
N VAL A 34 -9.83 2.31 11.88
CA VAL A 34 -9.44 0.89 11.81
C VAL A 34 -9.95 0.31 10.49
N PRO A 35 -9.09 -0.20 9.60
CA PRO A 35 -9.51 -0.85 8.37
C PRO A 35 -10.46 -2.01 8.66
N PHE A 36 -11.57 -2.11 7.91
CA PHE A 36 -12.58 -3.15 8.15
C PHE A 36 -12.01 -4.59 8.11
N ILE A 37 -10.95 -4.78 7.30
CA ILE A 37 -10.26 -6.07 7.15
C ILE A 37 -9.65 -6.58 8.47
N PHE A 38 -9.32 -5.68 9.41
CA PHE A 38 -8.77 -6.05 10.71
C PHE A 38 -9.80 -6.87 11.52
N GLY A 39 -11.08 -6.49 11.50
CA GLY A 39 -12.13 -7.24 12.20
C GLY A 39 -12.30 -8.68 11.68
N ALA A 40 -12.02 -8.92 10.40
CA ALA A 40 -12.02 -10.26 9.84
C ALA A 40 -10.76 -11.05 10.22
N LEU A 41 -9.58 -10.43 10.11
CA LEU A 41 -8.29 -11.07 10.36
C LEU A 41 -8.07 -11.37 11.85
N ARG A 42 -8.55 -10.51 12.75
CA ARG A 42 -8.46 -10.70 14.21
C ARG A 42 -9.15 -11.96 14.74
N LYS A 43 -9.97 -12.64 13.94
CA LYS A 43 -10.47 -13.99 14.26
C LYS A 43 -9.36 -15.04 14.28
N ARG A 44 -8.17 -14.71 13.77
CA ARG A 44 -6.94 -15.50 13.75
C ARG A 44 -5.77 -14.60 14.20
N PRO A 45 -5.68 -14.29 15.50
CA PRO A 45 -4.72 -13.32 16.06
C PRO A 45 -3.28 -13.56 15.62
N GLU A 46 -2.86 -14.82 15.52
CA GLU A 46 -1.52 -15.21 15.11
C GLU A 46 -1.20 -14.82 13.67
N VAL A 47 -2.18 -14.91 12.77
CA VAL A 47 -2.04 -14.50 11.37
C VAL A 47 -2.15 -12.98 11.26
N PHE A 48 -3.09 -12.39 12.00
CA PHE A 48 -3.32 -10.96 12.01
C PHE A 48 -2.10 -10.20 12.49
N VAL A 49 -1.54 -10.53 13.65
CA VAL A 49 -0.39 -9.85 14.24
C VAL A 49 0.80 -9.86 13.29
N LEU A 50 1.11 -11.01 12.68
CA LEU A 50 2.22 -11.11 11.74
C LEU A 50 2.01 -10.25 10.49
N SER A 51 0.79 -10.27 9.92
CA SER A 51 0.47 -9.46 8.74
C SER A 51 0.46 -7.98 9.07
N ALA A 52 -0.27 -7.59 10.12
CA ALA A 52 -0.49 -6.19 10.48
C ALA A 52 0.79 -5.52 10.96
N LEU A 53 1.66 -6.24 11.69
CA LEU A 53 2.99 -5.74 12.05
C LEU A 53 3.85 -5.49 10.80
N ALA A 54 3.85 -6.42 9.85
CA ALA A 54 4.58 -6.24 8.60
C ALA A 54 4.04 -5.03 7.82
N ASP A 55 2.73 -4.95 7.64
CA ASP A 55 2.06 -3.87 6.92
C ASP A 55 2.33 -2.50 7.58
N TYR A 56 2.26 -2.42 8.92
CA TYR A 56 2.56 -1.21 9.69
C TYR A 56 4.00 -0.73 9.46
N ARG A 57 4.98 -1.65 9.51
CA ARG A 57 6.39 -1.32 9.28
C ARG A 57 6.66 -0.93 7.83
N ILE A 58 5.94 -1.50 6.88
CA ILE A 58 6.05 -1.14 5.45
C ILE A 58 5.45 0.23 5.18
N SER A 59 4.32 0.58 5.80
CA SER A 59 3.64 1.88 5.59
C SER A 59 4.31 3.04 6.34
N ARG A 60 5.09 2.76 7.38
CA ARG A 60 5.90 3.73 8.14
C ARG A 60 7.39 3.32 8.12
N PRO A 61 8.06 3.39 6.95
CA PRO A 61 9.47 3.04 6.87
C PRO A 61 10.34 4.12 7.53
N ASP A 62 11.38 3.71 8.25
CA ASP A 62 12.30 4.63 8.95
C ASP A 62 13.04 5.60 8.00
N SER A 63 13.11 5.26 6.71
CA SER A 63 13.82 6.05 5.69
C SER A 63 13.01 7.18 5.06
N LEU A 64 11.69 7.27 5.32
CA LEU A 64 10.82 8.33 4.79
C LEU A 64 10.09 9.00 5.95
N ASP A 65 9.94 10.32 5.89
CA ASP A 65 9.04 11.00 6.82
C ASP A 65 7.58 10.55 6.57
N PRO A 66 6.71 10.57 7.61
CA PRO A 66 5.34 10.07 7.52
C PRO A 66 4.53 10.67 6.38
N LYS A 67 4.66 11.98 6.14
CA LYS A 67 3.95 12.68 5.06
C LYS A 67 4.37 12.16 3.69
N THR A 68 5.67 11.99 3.47
CA THR A 68 6.20 11.43 2.22
C THR A 68 5.72 9.99 2.01
N ALA A 69 5.75 9.15 3.06
CA ALA A 69 5.26 7.78 2.99
C ALA A 69 3.76 7.71 2.60
N GLU A 70 2.91 8.56 3.18
CA GLU A 70 1.49 8.61 2.83
C GLU A 70 1.23 9.11 1.41
N LEU A 71 1.98 10.10 0.91
CA LEU A 71 1.85 10.55 -0.48
C LEU A 71 2.21 9.43 -1.48
N VAL A 72 3.22 8.62 -1.16
CA VAL A 72 3.55 7.41 -1.94
C VAL A 72 2.41 6.39 -1.87
N ALA A 73 1.84 6.16 -0.68
CA ALA A 73 0.71 5.26 -0.50
C ALA A 73 -0.54 5.72 -1.28
N VAL A 74 -0.83 7.02 -1.32
CA VAL A 74 -1.89 7.63 -2.13
C VAL A 74 -1.67 7.33 -3.62
N ALA A 75 -0.47 7.60 -4.15
CA ALA A 75 -0.17 7.33 -5.55
C ALA A 75 -0.27 5.83 -5.90
N ALA A 76 0.22 4.96 -5.00
CA ALA A 76 0.14 3.51 -5.17
C ALA A 76 -1.31 3.00 -5.14
N ALA A 77 -2.12 3.46 -4.19
CA ALA A 77 -3.53 3.09 -4.08
C ALA A 77 -4.33 3.55 -5.31
N ALA A 78 -4.09 4.78 -5.79
CA ALA A 78 -4.71 5.29 -7.02
C ALA A 78 -4.30 4.46 -8.24
N GLY A 79 -3.01 4.15 -8.40
CA GLY A 79 -2.51 3.34 -9.51
C GLY A 79 -3.00 1.90 -9.50
N ALA A 80 -3.28 1.35 -8.31
CA ALA A 80 -3.82 0.00 -8.12
C ALA A 80 -5.36 -0.08 -8.23
N GLY A 81 -6.07 1.06 -8.30
CA GLY A 81 -7.53 1.09 -8.25
C GLY A 81 -8.12 0.70 -6.89
N ALA A 82 -7.36 0.87 -5.82
CA ALA A 82 -7.76 0.49 -4.46
C ALA A 82 -8.54 1.64 -3.79
N GLU A 83 -9.80 1.84 -4.18
CA GLU A 83 -10.62 2.99 -3.76
C GLU A 83 -10.71 3.18 -2.24
N SER A 84 -10.91 2.08 -1.49
CA SER A 84 -10.98 2.13 -0.02
C SER A 84 -9.66 2.57 0.60
N CYS A 85 -8.54 2.04 0.10
CA CYS A 85 -7.19 2.44 0.55
C CYS A 85 -6.91 3.90 0.20
N LEU A 86 -7.31 4.34 -0.99
CA LEU A 86 -7.07 5.70 -1.45
C LEU A 86 -7.69 6.74 -0.51
N LYS A 87 -8.95 6.53 -0.09
CA LYS A 87 -9.60 7.43 0.86
C LYS A 87 -8.90 7.47 2.22
N VAL A 88 -8.47 6.31 2.73
CA VAL A 88 -7.77 6.19 4.02
C VAL A 88 -6.44 6.92 3.98
N HIS A 89 -5.61 6.65 2.97
CA HIS A 89 -4.28 7.25 2.86
C HIS A 89 -4.32 8.75 2.51
N MET A 90 -5.34 9.24 1.79
CA MET A 90 -5.52 10.70 1.67
C MET A 90 -5.82 11.36 3.02
N GLY A 91 -6.63 10.71 3.87
CA GLY A 91 -6.89 11.19 5.23
C GLY A 91 -5.65 11.20 6.11
N ALA A 92 -4.87 10.11 6.06
CA ALA A 92 -3.61 10.00 6.78
C ALA A 92 -2.57 11.02 6.28
N ALA A 93 -2.46 11.23 4.96
CA ALA A 93 -1.58 12.26 4.39
C ALA A 93 -1.92 13.66 4.91
N LEU A 94 -3.20 14.03 4.95
CA LEU A 94 -3.65 15.30 5.53
C LEU A 94 -3.30 15.40 7.02
N LYS A 95 -3.47 14.32 7.78
CA LYS A 95 -3.10 14.27 9.20
C LYS A 95 -1.60 14.51 9.42
N GLU A 96 -0.75 13.98 8.53
CA GLU A 96 0.71 14.20 8.54
C GLU A 96 1.12 15.56 7.92
N GLY A 97 0.16 16.42 7.60
CA GLY A 97 0.40 17.79 7.12
C GLY A 97 0.66 17.91 5.62
N ALA A 98 0.24 16.94 4.80
CA ALA A 98 0.17 17.14 3.36
C ALA A 98 -0.90 18.18 3.02
N SER A 99 -0.65 19.02 2.01
CA SER A 99 -1.67 19.91 1.48
C SER A 99 -2.56 19.20 0.45
N PRO A 100 -3.78 19.71 0.19
CA PRO A 100 -4.62 19.21 -0.90
C PRO A 100 -3.92 19.23 -2.27
N GLU A 101 -3.05 20.22 -2.51
CA GLU A 101 -2.25 20.33 -3.74
C GLU A 101 -1.23 19.19 -3.85
N GLN A 102 -0.53 18.85 -2.76
CA GLN A 102 0.41 17.72 -2.76
C GLN A 102 -0.29 16.38 -3.04
N ILE A 103 -1.49 16.21 -2.49
CA ILE A 103 -2.32 15.02 -2.75
C ILE A 103 -2.78 15.01 -4.22
N LEU A 104 -3.22 16.15 -4.75
CA LEU A 104 -3.60 16.29 -6.16
C LEU A 104 -2.43 15.94 -7.08
N ASP A 105 -1.22 16.43 -6.78
CA ASP A 105 -0.01 16.10 -7.54
C ASP A 105 0.26 14.60 -7.53
N ALA A 106 0.16 13.93 -6.39
CA ALA A 106 0.32 12.47 -6.29
C ALA A 106 -0.72 11.71 -7.14
N LEU A 107 -1.98 12.15 -7.14
CA LEU A 107 -3.05 11.58 -7.96
C LEU A 107 -2.79 11.79 -9.47
N LEU A 108 -2.36 12.98 -9.87
CA LEU A 108 -2.03 13.30 -11.26
C LEU A 108 -0.81 12.49 -11.74
N ILE A 109 0.19 12.29 -10.89
CA ILE A 109 1.34 11.42 -11.16
C ILE A 109 0.85 9.98 -11.39
N ALA A 110 0.01 9.43 -10.50
CA ALA A 110 -0.55 8.10 -10.67
C ALA A 110 -1.36 7.98 -11.98
N GLY A 111 -2.19 8.97 -12.30
CA GLY A 111 -2.94 9.04 -13.56
C GLY A 111 -2.04 9.10 -14.80
N MET A 112 -0.95 9.86 -14.74
CA MET A 112 0.06 9.90 -15.81
C MET A 112 0.68 8.51 -16.03
N ILE A 113 1.07 7.80 -14.97
CA ILE A 113 1.62 6.43 -15.05
C ILE A 113 0.58 5.45 -15.63
N GLY A 114 -0.67 5.54 -15.20
CA GLY A 114 -1.77 4.73 -15.75
C GLY A 114 -1.97 4.97 -17.26
N LYS A 115 -1.97 6.24 -17.69
CA LYS A 115 -2.06 6.62 -19.11
C LYS A 115 -0.89 6.06 -19.92
N THR A 116 0.34 6.23 -19.44
CA THR A 116 1.53 5.78 -20.18
C THR A 116 1.62 4.26 -20.26
N ARG A 117 1.12 3.50 -19.26
CA ARG A 117 0.99 2.04 -19.35
C ARG A 117 0.17 1.59 -20.55
N ILE A 118 -0.98 2.23 -20.78
CA ILE A 118 -1.86 1.94 -21.91
C ILE A 118 -1.16 2.28 -23.22
N LEU A 119 -0.73 3.54 -23.35
CA LEU A 119 -0.12 4.05 -24.58
C LEU A 119 1.14 3.26 -24.97
N ALA A 120 2.01 2.94 -24.01
CA ALA A 120 3.22 2.17 -24.28
C ALA A 120 2.88 0.78 -24.85
N THR A 121 1.82 0.14 -24.34
CA THR A 121 1.43 -1.20 -24.78
C THR A 121 0.76 -1.16 -26.16
N THR A 122 -0.20 -0.27 -26.36
CA THR A 122 -0.95 -0.18 -27.62
C THR A 122 -0.10 0.33 -28.77
N LEU A 123 0.79 1.30 -28.54
CA LEU A 123 1.66 1.83 -29.58
C LEU A 123 2.75 0.84 -30.01
N ARG A 124 3.21 -0.04 -29.10
CA ARG A 124 4.08 -1.16 -29.50
C ARG A 124 3.36 -2.09 -30.45
N GLN A 125 2.16 -2.54 -30.09
CA GLN A 125 1.36 -3.41 -30.95
C GLN A 125 1.01 -2.76 -32.30
N PHE A 126 0.64 -1.47 -32.27
CA PHE A 126 0.40 -0.69 -33.49
C PHE A 126 1.63 -0.70 -34.40
N ARG A 127 2.81 -0.40 -33.87
CA ARG A 127 4.06 -0.44 -34.64
C ARG A 127 4.36 -1.86 -35.15
N ASP A 128 4.11 -2.90 -34.37
CA ASP A 128 4.39 -4.28 -34.77
C ASP A 128 3.46 -4.75 -35.91
N VAL A 129 2.20 -4.28 -35.94
CA VAL A 129 1.20 -4.63 -36.98
C VAL A 129 1.31 -3.72 -38.21
N CYS A 130 1.44 -2.41 -38.00
CA CYS A 130 1.42 -1.42 -39.07
C CYS A 130 2.81 -1.09 -39.62
N GLY A 131 3.88 -1.39 -38.87
CA GLY A 131 5.25 -0.99 -39.19
C GLY A 131 5.45 0.53 -39.21
N GLU A 132 6.71 0.97 -39.22
CA GLU A 132 7.07 2.24 -39.88
C GLU A 132 7.03 2.00 -41.39
N GLY A 133 5.83 1.85 -41.96
CA GLY A 133 5.65 1.54 -43.37
C GLY A 133 5.84 2.76 -44.26
N GLY A 134 7.07 3.02 -44.71
CA GLY A 134 7.32 4.03 -45.74
C GLY A 134 8.77 4.23 -46.20
N GLY A 135 9.58 3.18 -46.33
CA GLY A 135 10.94 3.33 -46.88
C GLY A 135 11.54 2.01 -47.35
N GLY A 136 11.38 1.70 -48.65
CA GLY A 136 12.18 0.68 -49.32
C GLY A 136 11.44 -0.60 -49.68
N ARG A 137 10.57 -0.52 -50.70
CA ARG A 137 10.39 -1.58 -51.71
C ARG A 137 9.89 -0.93 -53.01
N GLU A 138 10.81 -0.33 -53.75
CA GLU A 138 10.86 -0.29 -55.23
C GLU A 138 12.34 -0.25 -55.64
#